data_AF-A0A8T3R7U9-F1
#
_entry.id   AF-A0A8T3R7U9-F1
#
_cell.length_a   1.000
_cell.length_b   1.000
_cell.length_c   1.000
_cell.angle_alpha   90.00
_cell.angle_beta   90.00
_cell.angle_gamma   90.00
#
_symmetry.space_group_name_H-M   'P 1'
#
loop_
_entity.id
_entity.type
_entity.pdbx_description
1 polymer ?
#
loop_
_entity_poly.entity_id
_entity_poly.type
_entity_poly.pdbx_seq_one_letter_code
_entity_poly.pdbx_strand_id
1 'polypeptide(L)'
;MDRNSVRPERAPPRRRMLASLVFAALAVGLLTPAMSFVGTPPRASAAEHAPARLAEFLWALAGQESGWRYDAENPSSGAYGKYQIMPFNWPNWSRDYIGDPHAPQTAVNQEIVAAGKVIDLHRWLRRYDRVAYWWLSGLRDPDKSNWSSYARNYVANVMSLMGRAPAGGDGPTPTEPNTGLERGDVLRTDRSFRLRAGPSWPSATLVRLPRRSELTVLRSKWVPINGQPRAWVRLEAPDGTRGWVRYRILAARIRG
;
A
#
# COMPACT_ATOMS: atom_id res chain seq x y z
N MET A 1 51.17 -7.92 47.68
CA MET A 1 50.60 -8.79 46.64
C MET A 1 49.39 -9.51 47.24
N ASP A 2 48.17 -9.53 46.70
CA ASP A 2 47.64 -8.88 45.51
C ASP A 2 46.14 -8.63 45.65
N ARG A 3 45.71 -7.53 45.02
CA ARG A 3 44.32 -7.12 44.82
C ARG A 3 43.65 -8.08 43.85
N ASN A 4 42.42 -8.51 44.11
CA ASN A 4 41.50 -8.86 43.03
C ASN A 4 40.04 -8.63 43.45
N SER A 5 39.56 -7.43 43.16
CA SER A 5 38.15 -7.05 43.22
C SER A 5 37.45 -7.57 41.98
N VAL A 6 36.64 -8.61 42.10
CA VAL A 6 35.75 -9.06 41.02
C VAL A 6 34.51 -8.16 41.02
N ARG A 7 34.41 -7.31 40.01
CA ARG A 7 33.25 -6.47 39.69
C ARG A 7 32.12 -7.36 39.15
N PRO A 8 30.87 -7.25 39.62
CA PRO A 8 29.77 -7.95 38.96
C PRO A 8 29.47 -7.29 37.60
N GLU A 9 29.48 -8.13 36.56
CA GLU A 9 29.20 -7.81 35.17
C GLU A 9 27.75 -7.30 35.03
N ARG A 10 27.59 -6.11 34.44
CA ARG A 10 26.27 -5.54 34.15
C ARG A 10 25.59 -6.37 33.07
N ALA A 11 24.48 -7.01 33.43
CA ALA A 11 23.59 -7.68 32.48
C ALA A 11 23.21 -6.72 31.33
N PRO A 12 23.20 -7.19 30.07
CA PRO A 12 22.80 -6.37 28.93
C PRO A 12 21.31 -5.96 29.06
N PRO A 13 20.93 -4.79 28.53
CA PRO A 13 19.56 -4.32 28.61
C PRO A 13 18.63 -5.33 27.93
N ARG A 14 17.64 -5.81 28.69
CA ARG A 14 16.55 -6.65 28.18
C ARG A 14 15.88 -5.90 27.02
N ARG A 15 16.20 -6.30 25.78
CA ARG A 15 15.40 -5.96 24.60
C ARG A 15 13.99 -6.46 24.91
N ARG A 16 13.05 -5.53 25.10
CA ARG A 16 11.62 -5.84 25.11
C ARG A 16 11.27 -6.34 23.71
N MET A 17 11.39 -7.63 23.48
CA MET A 17 10.69 -8.31 22.40
C MET A 17 9.20 -8.15 22.73
N LEU A 18 8.53 -7.24 22.03
CA LEU A 18 7.08 -7.20 22.03
C LEU A 18 6.61 -8.49 21.38
N ALA A 19 6.03 -9.34 22.22
CA ALA A 19 5.46 -10.61 21.83
C ALA A 19 4.43 -10.39 20.71
N SER A 20 4.67 -11.09 19.60
CA SER A 20 3.72 -11.33 18.53
C SER A 20 2.41 -11.84 19.10
N LEU A 21 1.30 -11.15 18.84
CA LEU A 21 -0.04 -11.69 19.08
C LEU A 21 -0.79 -11.79 17.76
N VAL A 22 -1.20 -13.02 17.49
CA VAL A 22 -1.76 -13.62 16.27
C VAL A 22 -3.30 -13.58 16.33
N PHE A 23 -3.91 -13.16 15.22
CA PHE A 23 -5.23 -13.43 14.58
C PHE A 23 -6.49 -13.82 15.34
N ALA A 24 -7.61 -13.16 14.95
CA ALA A 24 -8.83 -13.83 14.45
C ALA A 24 -9.82 -12.83 13.81
N ALA A 25 -10.14 -13.00 12.51
CA ALA A 25 -11.31 -12.39 11.87
C ALA A 25 -12.34 -13.49 11.55
N LEU A 26 -13.50 -13.43 12.22
CA LEU A 26 -14.62 -14.36 12.06
C LEU A 26 -15.73 -13.63 11.29
N ALA A 27 -16.05 -14.08 10.06
CA ALA A 27 -17.14 -13.54 9.26
C ALA A 27 -18.29 -14.55 9.16
N VAL A 28 -19.45 -14.20 9.72
CA VAL A 28 -20.74 -14.89 9.50
C VAL A 28 -21.64 -13.91 8.74
N GLY A 29 -22.14 -14.37 7.58
CA GLY A 29 -23.03 -13.60 6.72
C GLY A 29 -24.49 -13.91 6.99
N LEU A 30 -25.37 -12.93 6.73
CA LEU A 30 -26.79 -13.11 6.43
C LEU A 30 -27.31 -11.92 5.60
N LEU A 31 -28.19 -12.24 4.65
CA LEU A 31 -28.71 -11.41 3.55
C LEU A 31 -29.98 -10.60 3.94
N THR A 32 -30.41 -9.71 3.02
CA THR A 32 -31.77 -9.12 2.76
C THR A 32 -31.90 -7.58 2.94
N PRO A 33 -32.93 -6.88 2.37
CA PRO A 33 -32.82 -6.19 1.06
C PRO A 33 -33.18 -4.68 1.05
N ALA A 34 -32.77 -4.05 -0.06
CA ALA A 34 -33.22 -2.84 -0.77
C ALA A 34 -34.12 -1.76 -0.11
N MET A 35 -33.75 -0.49 -0.35
CA MET A 35 -34.71 0.56 -0.71
C MET A 35 -34.05 1.62 -1.60
N SER A 36 -34.62 1.82 -2.78
CA SER A 36 -34.20 2.78 -3.79
C SER A 36 -34.81 4.16 -3.53
N PHE A 37 -34.01 5.21 -3.62
CA PHE A 37 -34.50 6.58 -3.83
C PHE A 37 -33.92 7.12 -5.14
N VAL A 38 -34.82 7.48 -6.06
CA VAL A 38 -34.52 8.16 -7.32
C VAL A 38 -34.27 9.62 -7.02
N GLY A 39 -33.06 10.09 -7.30
CA GLY A 39 -32.72 11.50 -7.39
C GLY A 39 -31.46 11.60 -8.24
N THR A 40 -31.51 12.29 -9.37
CA THR A 40 -30.35 12.49 -10.25
C THR A 40 -29.39 13.46 -9.56
N PRO A 41 -28.21 13.03 -9.09
CA PRO A 41 -27.25 13.98 -8.55
C PRO A 41 -26.54 14.70 -9.70
N PRO A 42 -26.04 15.93 -9.48
CA PRO A 42 -25.29 16.68 -10.47
C PRO A 42 -24.08 15.86 -10.93
N ARG A 43 -23.67 16.04 -12.20
CA ARG A 43 -22.46 15.40 -12.75
C ARG A 43 -21.26 15.69 -11.84
N ALA A 44 -20.94 14.74 -10.96
CA ALA A 44 -19.69 14.72 -10.24
C ALA A 44 -18.58 14.53 -11.27
N SER A 45 -17.73 15.54 -11.38
CA SER A 45 -16.40 15.45 -11.98
C SER A 45 -15.72 14.14 -11.55
N ALA A 46 -14.94 13.53 -12.45
CA ALA A 46 -14.25 12.23 -12.34
C ALA A 46 -13.15 12.16 -11.23
N ALA A 47 -13.45 12.71 -10.06
CA ALA A 47 -12.62 12.85 -8.88
C ALA A 47 -13.52 12.80 -7.63
N GLU A 48 -14.17 11.67 -7.38
CA GLU A 48 -14.54 11.33 -5.99
C GLU A 48 -13.20 11.05 -5.28
N HIS A 49 -12.66 12.10 -4.65
CA HIS A 49 -11.32 12.09 -4.06
C HIS A 49 -11.23 10.98 -3.02
N ALA A 50 -10.10 10.25 -3.00
CA ALA A 50 -9.75 9.36 -1.90
C ALA A 50 -10.06 10.03 -0.55
N PRO A 51 -10.56 9.30 0.45
CA PRO A 51 -10.97 9.92 1.71
C PRO A 51 -9.80 10.69 2.30
N ALA A 52 -10.10 11.86 2.88
CA ALA A 52 -9.08 12.66 3.54
C ALA A 52 -8.31 11.78 4.53
N ARG A 53 -6.99 11.95 4.57
CA ARG A 53 -6.08 11.19 5.44
C ARG A 53 -5.98 9.68 5.16
N LEU A 54 -6.31 9.23 3.95
CA LEU A 54 -6.20 7.81 3.56
C LEU A 54 -4.79 7.27 3.80
N ALA A 55 -3.77 8.03 3.41
CA ALA A 55 -2.38 7.58 3.49
C ALA A 55 -1.92 7.42 4.95
N GLU A 56 -2.33 8.34 5.83
CA GLU A 56 -2.09 8.29 7.27
C GLU A 56 -2.80 7.07 7.90
N PHE A 57 -4.00 6.75 7.45
CA PHE A 57 -4.71 5.55 7.92
C PHE A 57 -4.02 4.26 7.45
N LEU A 58 -3.63 4.17 6.18
CA LEU A 58 -2.88 3.01 5.66
C LEU A 58 -1.53 2.87 6.37
N TRP A 59 -0.85 3.97 6.67
CA TRP A 59 0.38 3.96 7.46
C TRP A 59 0.14 3.38 8.86
N ALA A 60 -0.94 3.81 9.52
CA ALA A 60 -1.29 3.34 10.85
C ALA A 60 -1.69 1.87 10.89
N LEU A 61 -2.48 1.45 9.90
CA LEU A 61 -2.88 0.05 9.72
C LEU A 61 -1.65 -0.83 9.55
N ALA A 62 -0.73 -0.46 8.66
CA ALA A 62 0.52 -1.19 8.45
C ALA A 62 1.41 -1.27 9.69
N GLY A 63 1.45 -0.20 10.49
CA GLY A 63 2.17 -0.19 11.76
C GLY A 63 1.61 -1.19 12.76
N GLN A 64 0.29 -1.26 12.87
CA GLN A 64 -0.41 -2.19 13.75
C GLN A 64 -0.32 -3.65 13.25
N GLU A 65 -0.42 -3.86 11.94
CA GLU A 65 -0.51 -5.20 11.35
C GLU A 65 0.85 -5.91 11.30
N SER A 66 1.92 -5.22 10.89
CA SER A 66 3.21 -5.89 10.67
C SER A 66 4.45 -5.07 11.03
N GLY A 67 4.27 -3.87 11.58
CA GLY A 67 5.36 -2.92 11.69
C GLY A 67 5.91 -2.54 10.31
N TRP A 68 5.02 -2.34 9.33
CA TRP A 68 5.32 -1.90 7.96
C TRP A 68 6.09 -2.89 7.08
N ARG A 69 6.19 -4.16 7.47
CA ARG A 69 6.92 -5.21 6.74
C ARG A 69 6.08 -5.89 5.66
N TYR A 70 6.57 -5.92 4.41
CA TYR A 70 5.89 -6.57 3.27
C TYR A 70 6.04 -8.09 3.21
N ASP A 71 7.00 -8.63 3.95
CA ASP A 71 7.35 -10.04 4.04
C ASP A 71 6.82 -10.70 5.32
N ALA A 72 6.08 -9.95 6.14
CA ALA A 72 5.53 -10.46 7.39
C ALA A 72 4.49 -11.53 7.11
N GLU A 73 4.67 -12.71 7.69
CA GLU A 73 3.71 -13.80 7.57
C GLU A 73 3.29 -14.25 8.96
N ASN A 74 2.00 -14.44 9.14
CA ASN A 74 1.49 -15.07 10.33
C ASN A 74 1.50 -16.59 10.19
N PRO A 75 2.22 -17.32 11.06
CA PRO A 75 2.38 -18.76 10.92
C PRO A 75 1.10 -19.56 11.21
N SER A 76 0.11 -18.98 11.89
CA SER A 76 -1.12 -19.68 12.24
C SER A 76 -2.24 -19.42 11.23
N SER A 77 -2.40 -18.17 10.80
CA SER A 77 -3.50 -17.77 9.92
C SER A 77 -3.11 -17.71 8.44
N GLY A 78 -1.80 -17.69 8.15
CA GLY A 78 -1.27 -17.47 6.80
C GLY A 78 -1.44 -16.05 6.29
N ALA A 79 -1.92 -15.11 7.11
CA ALA A 79 -2.03 -13.73 6.69
C ALA A 79 -0.67 -13.14 6.34
N TYR A 80 -0.65 -12.38 5.26
CA TYR A 80 0.60 -12.01 4.62
C TYR A 80 0.74 -10.51 4.40
N GLY A 81 1.99 -10.08 4.53
CA GLY A 81 2.47 -8.78 4.14
C GLY A 81 2.12 -7.64 5.10
N LYS A 82 2.34 -6.43 4.57
CA LYS A 82 2.28 -5.16 5.30
C LYS A 82 0.95 -4.91 5.99
N TYR A 83 -0.12 -5.42 5.39
CA TYR A 83 -1.49 -5.23 5.86
C TYR A 83 -2.12 -6.52 6.39
N GLN A 84 -1.33 -7.59 6.51
CA GLN A 84 -1.77 -8.88 7.04
C GLN A 84 -3.07 -9.37 6.37
N ILE A 85 -3.10 -9.35 5.04
CA ILE A 85 -4.28 -9.77 4.27
C ILE A 85 -4.38 -11.29 4.34
N MET A 86 -5.55 -11.79 4.76
CA MET A 86 -5.82 -13.22 4.81
C MET A 86 -5.77 -13.86 3.41
N PRO A 87 -5.20 -15.07 3.25
CA PRO A 87 -5.09 -15.76 1.96
C PRO A 87 -6.43 -15.92 1.24
N PHE A 88 -7.50 -16.20 1.98
CA PHE A 88 -8.84 -16.37 1.39
C PHE A 88 -9.46 -15.07 0.86
N ASN A 89 -9.03 -13.91 1.36
CA ASN A 89 -9.49 -12.61 0.88
C ASN A 89 -8.77 -12.17 -0.38
N TRP A 90 -7.48 -12.54 -0.51
CA TRP A 90 -6.61 -12.03 -1.55
C TRP A 90 -7.16 -12.23 -2.97
N PRO A 91 -7.58 -13.43 -3.42
CA PRO A 91 -8.04 -13.64 -4.80
C PRO A 91 -9.22 -12.76 -5.22
N ASN A 92 -10.11 -12.44 -4.28
CA ASN A 92 -11.25 -11.58 -4.58
C ASN A 92 -10.83 -10.12 -4.64
N TRP A 93 -10.04 -9.65 -3.67
CA TRP A 93 -9.63 -8.25 -3.66
C TRP A 93 -8.63 -7.93 -4.77
N SER A 94 -7.72 -8.85 -5.11
CA SER A 94 -6.81 -8.67 -6.24
C SER A 94 -7.54 -8.63 -7.57
N ARG A 95 -8.58 -9.45 -7.77
CA ARG A 95 -9.48 -9.33 -8.92
C ARG A 95 -10.12 -7.94 -8.98
N ASP A 96 -10.66 -7.45 -7.87
CA ASP A 96 -11.40 -6.18 -7.84
C ASP A 96 -10.49 -4.95 -8.08
N TYR A 97 -9.28 -4.95 -7.54
CA TYR A 97 -8.42 -3.76 -7.54
C TYR A 97 -7.26 -3.81 -8.55
N ILE A 98 -6.88 -5.00 -9.02
CA ILE A 98 -5.80 -5.21 -10.01
C ILE A 98 -6.37 -5.75 -11.33
N GLY A 99 -7.46 -6.53 -11.26
CA GLY A 99 -8.03 -7.23 -12.42
C GLY A 99 -7.56 -8.67 -12.58
N ASP A 100 -6.81 -9.20 -11.61
CA ASP A 100 -6.27 -10.56 -11.65
C ASP A 100 -6.38 -11.25 -10.28
N PRO A 101 -7.20 -12.31 -10.13
CA PRO A 101 -7.31 -13.07 -8.89
C PRO A 101 -6.04 -13.81 -8.49
N HIS A 102 -5.12 -14.06 -9.43
CA HIS A 102 -3.85 -14.75 -9.20
C HIS A 102 -2.68 -13.78 -9.09
N ALA A 103 -2.94 -12.47 -8.99
CA ALA A 103 -1.88 -11.48 -8.83
C ALA A 103 -0.99 -11.83 -7.62
N PRO A 104 0.34 -11.83 -7.75
CA PRO A 104 1.23 -12.14 -6.64
C PRO A 104 1.11 -11.09 -5.52
N GLN A 105 1.30 -11.46 -4.25
CA GLN A 105 1.28 -10.53 -3.10
C GLN A 105 2.54 -9.67 -2.99
N THR A 106 3.01 -9.10 -4.10
CA THR A 106 4.14 -8.16 -4.09
C THR A 106 3.82 -6.94 -3.24
N ALA A 107 4.85 -6.24 -2.78
CA ALA A 107 4.67 -5.00 -2.02
C ALA A 107 3.70 -4.00 -2.69
N VAL A 108 3.71 -3.93 -4.02
CA VAL A 108 2.86 -3.03 -4.80
C VAL A 108 1.42 -3.49 -4.85
N ASN A 109 1.22 -4.79 -5.06
CA ASN A 109 -0.13 -5.34 -5.09
C ASN A 109 -0.78 -5.20 -3.71
N GLN A 110 -0.01 -5.37 -2.62
CA GLN A 110 -0.48 -5.12 -1.26
C GLN A 110 -0.96 -3.68 -1.06
N GLU A 111 -0.19 -2.67 -1.51
CA GLU A 111 -0.59 -1.25 -1.45
C GLU A 111 -1.88 -0.99 -2.24
N ILE A 112 -1.98 -1.50 -3.48
CA ILE A 112 -3.15 -1.29 -4.34
C ILE A 112 -4.40 -1.93 -3.71
N VAL A 113 -4.27 -3.19 -3.29
CA VAL A 113 -5.38 -3.96 -2.73
C VAL A 113 -5.83 -3.36 -1.40
N ALA A 114 -4.91 -3.04 -0.50
CA ALA A 114 -5.25 -2.45 0.79
C ALA A 114 -5.88 -1.05 0.63
N ALA A 115 -5.30 -0.19 -0.21
CA ALA A 115 -5.86 1.14 -0.46
C ALA A 115 -7.25 1.06 -1.10
N GLY A 116 -7.44 0.22 -2.12
CA GLY A 116 -8.74 0.00 -2.74
C GLY A 116 -9.78 -0.46 -1.73
N LYS A 117 -9.43 -1.46 -0.92
CA LYS A 117 -10.33 -2.01 0.11
C LYS A 117 -10.68 -0.98 1.17
N VAL A 118 -9.70 -0.23 1.68
CA VAL A 118 -9.93 0.82 2.67
C VAL A 118 -10.79 1.94 2.12
N ILE A 119 -10.60 2.33 0.85
CA ILE A 119 -11.46 3.34 0.20
C ILE A 119 -12.92 2.87 0.19
N ASP A 120 -13.18 1.63 -0.23
CA ASP A 120 -14.54 1.11 -0.31
C ASP A 120 -15.18 0.99 1.09
N LEU A 121 -14.41 0.48 2.06
CA LEU A 121 -14.86 0.43 3.45
C LEU A 121 -15.13 1.83 4.01
N HIS A 122 -14.29 2.82 3.70
CA HIS A 122 -14.49 4.18 4.18
C HIS A 122 -15.69 4.85 3.50
N ARG A 123 -15.93 4.61 2.21
CA ARG A 123 -17.15 5.07 1.54
C ARG A 123 -18.40 4.53 2.22
N TRP A 124 -18.38 3.26 2.62
CA TRP A 124 -19.50 2.59 3.27
C TRP A 124 -19.66 2.98 4.74
N LEU A 125 -18.59 2.94 5.52
CA LEU A 125 -18.60 3.10 6.98
C LEU A 125 -18.40 4.55 7.44
N ARG A 126 -17.90 5.42 6.54
CA ARG A 126 -17.70 6.87 6.69
C ARG A 126 -16.72 7.29 7.79
N ARG A 127 -16.15 6.34 8.55
CA ARG A 127 -15.27 6.62 9.68
C ARG A 127 -14.14 5.58 9.79
N TYR A 128 -12.90 6.05 9.93
CA TYR A 128 -11.71 5.21 10.02
C TYR A 128 -11.69 4.24 11.21
N ASP A 129 -12.27 4.63 12.34
CA ASP A 129 -12.38 3.73 13.51
C ASP A 129 -13.23 2.49 13.20
N ARG A 130 -14.29 2.65 12.39
CA ARG A 130 -15.12 1.55 11.91
C ARG A 130 -14.43 0.74 10.81
N VAL A 131 -13.66 1.38 9.94
CA VAL A 131 -12.82 0.68 8.94
C VAL A 131 -11.80 -0.20 9.64
N ALA A 132 -11.12 0.29 10.69
CA ALA A 132 -10.16 -0.49 11.46
C ALA A 132 -10.84 -1.69 12.17
N TYR A 133 -12.02 -1.48 12.75
CA TYR A 133 -12.79 -2.56 13.34
C TYR A 133 -13.18 -3.63 12.31
N TRP A 134 -13.63 -3.21 11.12
CA TRP A 134 -13.97 -4.13 10.04
C TRP A 134 -12.72 -4.87 9.52
N TRP A 135 -11.59 -4.18 9.40
CA TRP A 135 -10.33 -4.80 8.97
C TRP A 135 -9.93 -5.96 9.90
N LEU A 136 -10.04 -5.72 11.21
CA LEU A 136 -9.73 -6.73 12.22
C LEU A 136 -10.72 -7.91 12.22
N SER A 137 -12.01 -7.63 12.13
CA SER A 137 -13.04 -8.61 12.50
C SER A 137 -13.85 -9.15 11.31
N GLY A 138 -13.90 -8.42 10.20
CA GLY A 138 -14.86 -8.62 9.11
C GLY A 138 -16.29 -8.20 9.46
N LEU A 139 -16.54 -7.71 10.68
CA LEU A 139 -17.87 -7.40 11.19
C LEU A 139 -18.20 -5.91 11.06
N ARG A 140 -19.51 -5.64 11.05
CA ARG A 140 -20.06 -4.30 11.20
C ARG A 140 -20.90 -4.26 12.47
N ASP A 141 -20.39 -3.58 13.49
CA ASP A 141 -21.18 -3.24 14.66
C ASP A 141 -21.08 -1.71 14.89
N PRO A 142 -22.21 -0.98 14.78
CA PRO A 142 -22.21 0.46 15.00
C PRO A 142 -21.97 0.84 16.47
N ASP A 143 -22.23 -0.07 17.41
CA ASP A 143 -22.08 0.14 18.84
C ASP A 143 -20.75 -0.40 19.36
N LYS A 144 -19.91 0.51 19.85
CA LYS A 144 -18.55 0.19 20.30
C LYS A 144 -18.53 -0.54 21.63
N SER A 145 -19.59 -0.52 22.43
CA SER A 145 -19.62 -1.31 23.68
C SER A 145 -19.70 -2.82 23.42
N ASN A 146 -20.23 -3.21 22.26
CA ASN A 146 -20.27 -4.61 21.83
C ASN A 146 -18.90 -5.11 21.35
N TRP A 147 -17.95 -4.20 21.10
CA TRP A 147 -16.62 -4.58 20.66
C TRP A 147 -15.85 -5.19 21.84
N SER A 148 -15.24 -6.34 21.59
CA SER A 148 -14.34 -6.97 22.54
C SER A 148 -13.25 -6.00 23.00
N SER A 149 -12.75 -6.16 24.22
CA SER A 149 -11.65 -5.33 24.73
C SER A 149 -10.44 -5.34 23.79
N TYR A 150 -10.18 -6.48 23.15
CA TYR A 150 -9.15 -6.62 22.13
C TYR A 150 -9.43 -5.72 20.91
N ALA A 151 -10.64 -5.77 20.35
CA ALA A 151 -10.99 -4.95 19.19
C ALA A 151 -10.96 -3.46 19.51
N ARG A 152 -11.40 -3.06 20.71
CA ARG A 152 -11.29 -1.67 21.18
C ARG A 152 -9.83 -1.22 21.27
N ASN A 153 -8.94 -2.06 21.81
CA ASN A 153 -7.51 -1.76 21.90
C ASN A 153 -6.86 -1.66 20.52
N TYR A 154 -7.15 -2.60 19.63
CA TYR A 154 -6.66 -2.59 18.25
C TYR A 154 -7.06 -1.27 17.55
N VAL A 155 -8.34 -0.91 17.58
CA VAL A 155 -8.83 0.32 16.93
C VAL A 155 -8.20 1.56 17.57
N ALA A 156 -8.10 1.60 18.90
CA ALA A 156 -7.45 2.72 19.60
C ALA A 156 -5.98 2.88 19.17
N ASN A 157 -5.25 1.79 19.01
CA ASN A 157 -3.87 1.81 18.53
C ASN A 157 -3.75 2.31 17.09
N VAL A 158 -4.58 1.80 16.16
CA VAL A 158 -4.61 2.27 14.77
C VAL A 158 -4.92 3.78 14.73
N MET A 159 -5.93 4.24 15.46
CA MET A 159 -6.28 5.66 15.46
C MET A 159 -5.19 6.53 16.10
N SER A 160 -4.50 6.03 17.13
CA SER A 160 -3.35 6.71 17.75
C SER A 160 -2.16 6.81 16.78
N LEU A 161 -1.83 5.73 16.09
CA LEU A 161 -0.80 5.71 15.04
C LEU A 161 -1.16 6.67 13.90
N MET A 162 -2.42 6.71 13.47
CA MET A 162 -2.88 7.63 12.43
C MET A 162 -2.70 9.10 12.86
N GLY A 163 -2.86 9.41 14.15
CA GLY A 163 -2.59 10.74 14.70
C GLY A 163 -1.11 11.13 14.68
N ARG A 164 -0.20 10.15 14.65
CA ARG A 164 1.26 10.34 14.61
C ARG A 164 1.87 10.13 13.22
N ALA A 165 1.05 9.72 12.26
CA ALA A 165 1.52 9.43 10.91
C ALA A 165 2.10 10.70 10.29
N PRO A 166 3.24 10.61 9.57
CA PRO A 166 3.74 11.70 8.75
C PRO A 166 2.67 12.17 7.76
N ALA A 167 2.67 13.47 7.44
CA ALA A 167 1.74 14.02 6.46
C ALA A 167 1.89 13.28 5.11
N GLY A 168 0.79 12.80 4.55
CA GLY A 168 0.83 11.98 3.34
C GLY A 168 1.19 10.50 3.57
N GLY A 169 1.33 10.06 4.81
CA GLY A 169 1.53 8.66 5.16
C GLY A 169 2.92 8.11 4.79
N ASP A 170 3.95 8.96 4.75
CA ASP A 170 5.32 8.59 4.41
C ASP A 170 5.89 7.59 5.43
N GLY A 171 5.66 6.30 5.21
CA GLY A 171 6.30 5.19 5.92
C GLY A 171 7.48 4.64 5.12
N PRO A 172 8.04 3.48 5.52
CA PRO A 172 8.84 2.66 4.62
C PRO A 172 7.94 2.15 3.48
N THR A 173 7.69 3.06 2.54
CA THR A 173 7.25 2.78 1.20
C THR A 173 8.37 1.92 0.59
N PRO A 174 8.08 0.94 -0.28
CA PRO A 174 9.13 0.37 -1.10
C PRO A 174 9.78 1.58 -1.78
N THR A 175 11.06 1.82 -1.51
CA THR A 175 11.77 3.03 -1.99
C THR A 175 11.63 3.17 -3.50
N GLU A 176 11.36 2.04 -4.17
CA GLU A 176 11.05 1.94 -5.58
C GLU A 176 9.76 1.12 -5.84
N PRO A 177 8.91 1.52 -6.81
CA PRO A 177 7.84 0.69 -7.34
C PRO A 177 8.36 -0.66 -7.85
N ASN A 178 7.70 -1.76 -7.48
CA ASN A 178 7.92 -3.06 -8.12
C ASN A 178 7.36 -3.02 -9.55
N THR A 179 8.20 -2.51 -10.44
CA THR A 179 7.98 -2.51 -11.88
C THR A 179 8.44 -3.82 -12.53
N GLY A 180 9.04 -4.73 -11.75
CA GLY A 180 9.87 -5.82 -12.28
C GLY A 180 11.12 -5.31 -13.00
N LEU A 181 11.46 -4.01 -12.87
CA LEU A 181 12.61 -3.39 -13.49
C LEU A 181 13.62 -2.99 -12.42
N GLU A 182 14.85 -3.41 -12.62
CA GLU A 182 16.00 -3.08 -11.79
C GLU A 182 16.86 -2.00 -12.43
N ARG A 183 17.65 -1.31 -11.61
CA ARG A 183 18.61 -0.34 -12.12
C ARG A 183 19.65 -1.07 -12.97
N GLY A 184 19.81 -0.63 -14.22
CA GLY A 184 20.70 -1.23 -15.20
C GLY A 184 19.98 -2.04 -16.26
N ASP A 185 18.71 -2.38 -16.06
CA ASP A 185 17.93 -3.10 -17.08
C ASP A 185 17.90 -2.35 -18.40
N VAL A 186 18.13 -3.07 -19.49
CA VAL A 186 18.05 -2.55 -20.85
C VAL A 186 16.70 -2.91 -21.43
N LEU A 187 15.87 -1.89 -21.67
CA LEU A 187 14.54 -2.02 -22.24
C LEU A 187 14.56 -1.71 -23.71
N ARG A 188 13.85 -2.51 -24.50
CA ARG A 188 13.65 -2.23 -25.92
C ARG A 188 12.20 -1.88 -26.22
N THR A 189 11.99 -0.72 -26.82
CA THR A 189 10.64 -0.20 -27.04
C THR A 189 10.00 -0.83 -28.28
N ASP A 190 8.74 -1.22 -28.18
CA ASP A 190 7.98 -1.77 -29.30
C ASP A 190 7.20 -0.68 -30.06
N ARG A 191 7.10 0.54 -29.48
CA ARG A 191 6.37 1.71 -29.97
C ARG A 191 7.08 3.01 -29.54
N SER A 192 6.80 4.11 -30.25
CA SER A 192 7.31 5.43 -29.86
C SER A 192 6.67 5.91 -28.55
N PHE A 193 7.43 6.58 -27.70
CA PHE A 193 6.89 7.27 -26.52
C PHE A 193 7.72 8.50 -26.14
N ARG A 194 7.28 9.21 -25.11
CA ARG A 194 7.88 10.47 -24.66
C ARG A 194 8.51 10.29 -23.29
N LEU A 195 9.76 10.74 -23.15
CA LEU A 195 10.39 10.97 -21.85
C LEU A 195 10.07 12.38 -21.38
N ARG A 196 9.85 12.53 -20.07
CA ARG A 196 9.49 13.80 -19.44
C ARG A 196 10.57 14.28 -18.48
N ALA A 197 10.67 15.58 -18.27
CA ALA A 197 11.63 16.20 -17.37
C ALA A 197 11.41 15.81 -15.90
N GLY A 198 10.16 15.51 -15.53
CA GLY A 198 9.77 15.10 -14.19
C GLY A 198 8.69 14.02 -14.22
N PRO A 199 8.46 13.34 -13.08
CA PRO A 199 7.52 12.25 -12.97
C PRO A 199 6.08 12.76 -12.79
N SER A 200 5.63 13.64 -13.68
CA SER A 200 4.29 14.21 -13.71
C SER A 200 3.81 14.43 -15.14
N TRP A 201 2.50 14.43 -15.36
CA TRP A 201 1.92 14.72 -16.69
C TRP A 201 2.15 16.16 -17.17
N PRO A 202 2.15 17.19 -16.29
CA PRO A 202 2.50 18.56 -16.69
C PRO A 202 3.98 18.75 -17.04
N SER A 203 4.88 17.85 -16.62
CA SER A 203 6.31 17.99 -16.94
C SER A 203 6.56 17.98 -18.44
N ALA A 204 7.41 18.90 -18.89
CA ALA A 204 7.82 19.05 -20.28
C ALA A 204 8.32 17.71 -20.87
N THR A 205 8.02 17.49 -22.15
CA THR A 205 8.61 16.38 -22.91
C THR A 205 10.04 16.76 -23.25
N LEU A 206 11.01 15.93 -22.84
CA LEU A 206 12.41 16.12 -23.19
C LEU A 206 12.70 15.58 -24.58
N VAL A 207 12.29 14.33 -24.82
CA VAL A 207 12.55 13.64 -26.08
C VAL A 207 11.38 12.73 -26.43
N ARG A 208 11.10 12.63 -27.73
CA ARG A 208 10.24 11.59 -28.30
C ARG A 208 11.13 10.48 -28.83
N LEU A 209 11.10 9.33 -28.16
CA LEU A 209 11.88 8.17 -28.55
C LEU A 209 11.17 7.42 -29.68
N PRO A 210 11.89 7.03 -30.74
CA PRO A 210 11.34 6.20 -31.80
C PRO A 210 11.06 4.77 -31.31
N ARG A 211 10.49 3.96 -32.19
CA ARG A 211 10.35 2.52 -31.98
C ARG A 211 11.74 1.87 -31.94
N ARG A 212 11.88 0.78 -31.17
CA ARG A 212 13.13 0.00 -31.02
C ARG A 212 14.28 0.77 -30.35
N SER A 213 14.00 1.86 -29.64
CA SER A 213 14.99 2.51 -28.79
C SER A 213 15.37 1.58 -27.64
N GLU A 214 16.67 1.51 -27.34
CA GLU A 214 17.21 0.86 -26.16
C GLU A 214 17.35 1.88 -25.04
N LEU A 215 16.95 1.50 -23.83
CA LEU A 215 16.86 2.41 -22.69
C LEU A 215 17.38 1.73 -21.44
N THR A 216 18.20 2.44 -20.68
CA THR A 216 18.70 1.93 -19.42
C THR A 216 17.83 2.42 -18.27
N VAL A 217 17.35 1.50 -17.44
CA VAL A 217 16.60 1.84 -16.22
C VAL A 217 17.56 2.43 -15.19
N LEU A 218 17.28 3.64 -14.73
CA LEU A 218 18.09 4.31 -13.72
C LEU A 218 17.55 4.11 -12.30
N ARG A 219 16.23 4.19 -12.14
CA ARG A 219 15.50 3.96 -10.87
C ARG A 219 14.00 4.03 -11.11
N SER A 220 13.21 3.52 -10.17
CA SER A 220 11.78 3.75 -10.11
C SER A 220 11.39 4.59 -8.89
N LYS A 221 10.29 5.35 -8.98
CA LYS A 221 9.77 6.16 -7.87
C LYS A 221 8.24 6.16 -7.84
N TRP A 222 7.68 6.10 -6.63
CA TRP A 222 6.26 6.41 -6.39
C TRP A 222 6.02 7.91 -6.43
N VAL A 223 5.05 8.34 -7.23
CA VAL A 223 4.56 9.72 -7.22
C VAL A 223 3.07 9.73 -6.92
N PRO A 224 2.63 10.40 -5.83
CA PRO A 224 1.22 10.59 -5.57
C PRO A 224 0.62 11.50 -6.64
N ILE A 225 -0.40 11.01 -7.34
CA ILE A 225 -1.19 11.80 -8.29
C ILE A 225 -2.65 11.65 -7.87
N ASN A 226 -3.25 12.75 -7.42
CA ASN A 226 -4.61 12.79 -6.86
C ASN A 226 -4.81 11.78 -5.71
N GLY A 227 -3.84 11.70 -4.79
CA GLY A 227 -3.88 10.78 -3.66
C GLY A 227 -3.64 9.31 -3.99
N GLN A 228 -3.43 8.95 -5.27
CA GLN A 228 -3.10 7.58 -5.68
C GLN A 228 -1.62 7.46 -6.04
N PRO A 229 -0.88 6.48 -5.49
CA PRO A 229 0.51 6.26 -5.84
C PRO A 229 0.60 5.77 -7.29
N ARG A 230 1.41 6.45 -8.11
CA ARG A 230 1.71 6.06 -9.50
C ARG A 230 3.19 5.75 -9.62
N ALA A 231 3.50 4.59 -10.18
CA ALA A 231 4.87 4.20 -10.48
C ALA A 231 5.40 5.01 -11.68
N TRP A 232 6.56 5.63 -11.50
CA TRP A 232 7.32 6.30 -12.54
C TRP A 232 8.71 5.70 -12.62
N VAL A 233 9.18 5.47 -13.84
CA VAL A 233 10.51 4.92 -14.11
C VAL A 233 11.35 6.03 -14.71
N ARG A 234 12.56 6.21 -14.18
CA ARG A 234 13.56 7.08 -14.75
C ARG A 234 14.44 6.26 -15.69
N LEU A 235 14.58 6.73 -16.91
CA LEU A 235 15.28 6.05 -17.99
C LEU A 235 16.38 6.96 -18.56
N GLU A 236 17.42 6.35 -19.11
CA GLU A 236 18.44 6.98 -19.94
C GLU A 236 18.28 6.49 -21.39
N ALA A 237 18.25 7.42 -22.33
CA ALA A 237 18.22 7.15 -23.77
C ALA A 237 19.64 7.03 -24.34
N PRO A 238 19.82 6.47 -25.56
CA PRO A 238 21.15 6.26 -26.16
C PRO A 238 21.95 7.54 -26.38
N ASP A 239 21.25 8.68 -26.53
CA ASP A 239 21.86 10.01 -26.65
C ASP A 239 22.24 10.63 -25.29
N GLY A 240 22.09 9.87 -24.19
CA GLY A 240 22.34 10.33 -22.82
C GLY A 240 21.16 11.10 -22.20
N THR A 241 20.04 11.30 -22.91
CA THR A 241 18.89 12.00 -22.37
C THR A 241 18.25 11.22 -21.23
N ARG A 242 18.14 11.86 -20.05
CA ARG A 242 17.54 11.25 -18.85
C ARG A 242 16.16 11.82 -18.59
N GLY A 243 15.15 10.96 -18.51
CA GLY A 243 13.79 11.41 -18.25
C GLY A 243 12.91 10.38 -17.58
N TRP A 244 11.66 10.76 -17.37
CA TRP A 244 10.67 9.99 -16.65
C TRP A 244 9.54 9.53 -17.55
N VAL A 245 9.04 8.33 -17.29
CA VAL A 245 7.82 7.79 -17.90
C VAL A 245 7.01 7.06 -16.84
N ARG A 246 5.69 7.16 -16.92
CA ARG A 246 4.79 6.40 -16.05
C ARG A 246 4.91 4.91 -16.39
N TYR A 247 5.12 4.06 -15.39
CA TYR A 247 5.34 2.63 -15.60
C TYR A 247 4.26 1.97 -16.46
N ARG A 248 2.97 2.23 -16.20
CA ARG A 248 1.86 1.67 -17.00
C ARG A 248 1.96 1.99 -18.50
N ILE A 249 2.55 3.14 -18.85
CA ILE A 249 2.77 3.53 -20.24
C ILE A 249 3.97 2.79 -20.82
N LEU A 250 5.03 2.66 -20.01
CA LEU A 250 6.25 1.93 -20.38
C LEU A 250 5.95 0.44 -20.57
N ALA A 251 5.28 -0.20 -19.62
CA ALA A 251 4.89 -1.61 -19.66
C ALA A 251 4.05 -1.96 -20.91
N ALA A 252 3.17 -1.07 -21.35
CA ALA A 252 2.41 -1.24 -22.58
C ALA A 252 3.22 -1.05 -23.88
N ARG A 253 4.53 -0.76 -23.76
CA ARG A 253 5.41 -0.33 -24.86
C ARG A 253 6.79 -1.01 -24.86
N ILE A 254 7.00 -1.97 -23.98
CA ILE A 254 8.20 -2.80 -23.92
C ILE A 254 7.79 -4.23 -24.24
N ARG A 255 8.63 -4.96 -24.96
CA ARG A 255 8.48 -6.41 -25.03
C ARG A 255 9.10 -7.02 -23.78
N GLY A 256 8.41 -8.03 -23.22
CA GLY A 256 9.06 -9.01 -22.34
C GLY A 256 10.01 -9.90 -23.12
#